data_AF-A0A530ADA1-F1
#
_entry.id   AF-A0A530ADA1-F1
#
_cell.length_a   1.000
_cell.length_b   1.000
_cell.length_c   1.000
_cell.angle_alpha   90.00
_cell.angle_beta   90.00
_cell.angle_gamma   90.00
#
_symmetry.space_group_name_H-M   'P 1'
#
loop_
_entity.id
_entity.type
_entity.pdbx_description
1 polymer ?
#
loop_
_entity_poly.entity_id
_entity_poly.type
_entity_poly.pdbx_seq_one_letter_code
_entity_poly.pdbx_strand_id
1 'polypeptide(L)'
;PAPAAGSVPGAPGGEAVTAASRDQAIAATKRVKIDTQSLEGSINLTGARLDDLKLKHYTETVDKNSPEIELLNPSSLPNGYFAEIGFVGN
;
A
#
# COMPACT_ATOMS: atom_id res chain seq x y z
N PRO A 1 33.19 -14.52 32.26
CA PRO A 1 33.54 -14.19 30.86
C PRO A 1 32.78 -15.11 29.87
N ALA A 2 31.79 -14.57 29.15
CA ALA A 2 31.07 -15.28 28.09
C ALA A 2 31.62 -14.83 26.71
N PRO A 3 31.69 -15.70 25.69
CA PRO A 3 32.34 -15.38 24.42
C PRO A 3 31.43 -14.51 23.55
N ALA A 4 32.06 -13.61 22.80
CA ALA A 4 31.42 -12.73 21.82
C ALA A 4 30.91 -13.52 20.61
N ALA A 5 29.68 -13.25 20.19
CA ALA A 5 29.13 -13.77 18.94
C ALA A 5 29.87 -13.11 17.76
N GLY A 6 30.53 -13.92 16.93
CA GLY A 6 31.25 -13.46 15.75
C GLY A 6 30.31 -13.00 14.64
N SER A 7 30.53 -11.80 14.12
CA SER A 7 29.95 -11.34 12.86
C SER A 7 30.65 -12.05 11.70
N VAL A 8 29.89 -12.78 10.88
CA VAL A 8 30.39 -13.40 9.64
C VAL A 8 30.54 -12.35 8.54
N PRO A 9 31.76 -12.09 8.00
CA PRO A 9 31.94 -11.21 6.85
C PRO A 9 31.53 -11.95 5.57
N GLY A 10 30.60 -11.38 4.80
CA GLY A 10 30.22 -11.90 3.48
C GLY A 10 28.74 -12.26 3.27
N ALA A 11 27.87 -12.01 4.25
CA ALA A 11 26.44 -11.92 3.93
C ALA A 11 26.26 -10.75 2.93
N PRO A 12 25.55 -10.94 1.79
CA PRO A 12 25.11 -9.80 1.00
C PRO A 12 24.44 -8.87 1.98
N GLY A 13 24.93 -7.63 2.07
CA GLY A 13 24.29 -6.62 2.88
C GLY A 13 22.81 -6.71 2.57
N GLY A 14 22.00 -7.07 3.58
CA GLY A 14 20.57 -7.04 3.43
C GLY A 14 20.26 -5.61 3.10
N GLU A 15 20.17 -5.30 1.81
CA GLU A 15 19.48 -4.13 1.33
C GLU A 15 18.14 -4.26 2.01
N ALA A 16 17.96 -3.45 3.06
CA ALA A 16 16.67 -3.28 3.65
C ALA A 16 15.81 -2.90 2.45
N VAL A 17 14.99 -3.84 1.98
CA VAL A 17 14.05 -3.60 0.91
C VAL A 17 13.17 -2.52 1.51
N THR A 18 13.47 -1.27 1.20
CA THR A 18 12.64 -0.15 1.60
C THR A 18 11.34 -0.46 0.91
N ALA A 19 10.37 -0.95 1.70
CA ALA A 19 9.04 -1.22 1.21
C ALA A 19 8.63 0.03 0.43
N ALA A 20 8.32 -0.16 -0.85
CA ALA A 20 7.97 0.95 -1.72
C ALA A 20 6.89 1.76 -1.01
N SER A 21 7.12 3.06 -0.87
CA SER A 21 6.11 3.95 -0.28
C SER A 21 4.81 3.83 -1.07
N ARG A 22 3.67 4.08 -0.42
CA ARG A 22 2.36 3.98 -1.09
C ARG A 22 2.33 4.78 -2.38
N ASP A 23 2.85 6.01 -2.37
CA ASP A 23 2.90 6.87 -3.55
C ASP A 23 3.72 6.27 -4.70
N GLN A 24 4.82 5.58 -4.39
CA GLN A 24 5.61 4.86 -5.39
C GLN A 24 4.83 3.67 -5.98
N ALA A 25 4.10 2.92 -5.14
CA ALA A 25 3.27 1.81 -5.59
C ALA A 25 2.12 2.30 -6.50
N ILE A 26 1.50 3.42 -6.15
CA ILE A 26 0.46 4.08 -6.94
C ILE A 26 1.02 4.56 -8.29
N ALA A 27 2.18 5.22 -8.29
CA ALA A 27 2.81 5.76 -9.50
C ALA A 27 3.32 4.69 -10.48
N ALA A 28 3.53 3.45 -10.02
CA ALA A 28 4.09 2.37 -10.84
C ALA A 28 3.13 1.81 -11.90
N THR A 29 1.83 2.12 -11.82
CA THR A 29 0.80 1.51 -12.68
C THR A 29 -0.04 2.55 -13.41
N LYS A 30 -0.66 2.14 -14.52
CA LYS A 30 -1.68 2.98 -15.18
C LYS A 30 -2.98 2.87 -14.38
N ARG A 31 -3.59 4.02 -14.10
CA ARG A 31 -4.72 4.10 -13.18
C ARG A 31 -5.83 5.02 -13.67
N VAL A 32 -7.04 4.79 -13.18
CA VAL A 32 -8.19 5.68 -13.35
C VAL A 32 -8.50 6.32 -12.01
N LYS A 33 -8.54 7.66 -11.96
CA LYS A 33 -8.87 8.42 -10.74
C LYS A 33 -10.34 8.27 -10.38
N ILE A 34 -10.59 8.15 -9.07
CA ILE A 34 -11.90 8.26 -8.45
C ILE A 34 -11.88 9.54 -7.63
N ASP A 35 -12.72 10.49 -7.98
CA ASP A 35 -12.92 11.71 -7.20
C ASP A 35 -14.42 11.99 -7.10
N THR A 36 -14.94 11.90 -5.88
CA THR A 36 -16.37 12.08 -5.58
C THR A 36 -16.52 12.93 -4.32
N GLN A 37 -17.77 13.22 -3.92
CA GLN A 37 -18.03 13.97 -2.69
C GLN A 37 -17.53 13.28 -1.42
N SER A 38 -17.56 11.94 -1.37
CA SER A 38 -17.27 11.17 -0.15
C SER A 38 -16.06 10.24 -0.28
N LEU A 39 -15.58 10.00 -1.50
CA LEU A 39 -14.51 9.03 -1.80
C LEU A 39 -13.45 9.67 -2.69
N GLU A 40 -12.20 9.31 -2.44
CA GLU A 40 -11.03 9.61 -3.29
C GLU A 40 -10.20 8.36 -3.50
N GLY A 41 -9.50 8.25 -4.63
CA GLY A 41 -8.54 7.18 -4.85
C GLY A 41 -8.37 6.86 -6.32
N SER A 42 -8.05 5.60 -6.62
CA SER A 42 -7.91 5.16 -8.00
C SER A 42 -7.97 3.64 -8.20
N ILE A 43 -8.30 3.25 -9.43
CA ILE A 43 -8.37 1.87 -9.89
C ILE A 43 -7.11 1.56 -10.68
N ASN A 44 -6.41 0.49 -10.30
CA ASN A 44 -5.31 -0.07 -11.04
C ASN A 44 -5.80 -0.82 -12.27
N LEU A 45 -5.40 -0.37 -13.46
CA LEU A 45 -5.81 -0.97 -14.73
C LEU A 45 -5.16 -2.33 -14.96
N THR A 46 -4.07 -2.63 -14.26
CA THR A 46 -3.48 -3.97 -14.25
C THR A 46 -4.28 -4.86 -13.30
N GLY A 47 -5.03 -5.79 -13.87
CA GLY A 47 -5.88 -6.71 -13.10
C GLY A 47 -7.20 -6.11 -12.61
N ALA A 48 -7.55 -4.90 -13.05
CA ALA A 48 -8.79 -4.19 -12.68
C ALA A 48 -9.02 -4.10 -11.16
N ARG A 49 -7.94 -3.84 -10.41
CA ARG A 49 -7.96 -3.83 -8.94
C ARG A 49 -8.35 -2.48 -8.40
N LEU A 50 -9.25 -2.48 -7.42
CA LEU A 50 -9.50 -1.33 -6.57
C LEU A 50 -8.63 -1.47 -5.33
N ASP A 51 -7.48 -0.79 -5.35
CA ASP A 51 -6.42 -0.94 -4.35
C ASP A 51 -6.00 0.40 -3.73
N ASP A 52 -6.60 1.51 -4.14
CA ASP A 52 -6.39 2.84 -3.59
C ASP A 52 -7.74 3.54 -3.37
N LEU A 53 -8.13 3.68 -2.10
CA LEU A 53 -9.37 4.34 -1.71
C LEU A 53 -9.21 5.00 -0.34
N LYS A 54 -9.64 6.26 -0.26
CA LYS A 54 -9.73 7.10 0.92
C LYS A 54 -11.17 7.54 1.15
N LEU A 55 -11.54 7.67 2.42
CA LEU A 55 -12.88 8.10 2.83
C LEU A 55 -12.83 9.54 3.34
N LYS A 56 -13.32 10.51 2.54
CA LYS A 56 -13.21 11.96 2.83
C LYS A 56 -13.91 12.42 4.12
N HIS A 57 -14.85 11.62 4.62
CA HIS A 57 -15.64 11.92 5.82
C HIS A 57 -15.16 11.18 7.08
N TYR A 58 -14.09 10.41 6.97
CA TYR A 58 -13.58 9.59 8.06
C TYR A 58 -12.10 9.86 8.25
N THR A 59 -11.70 10.08 9.50
CA THR A 59 -10.31 10.33 9.88
C THR A 59 -9.80 9.23 10.79
N GLU A 60 -8.49 9.03 10.82
CA GLU A 60 -7.87 7.98 11.65
C GLU A 60 -8.09 8.21 13.15
N THR A 61 -8.14 9.48 13.56
CA THR A 61 -8.38 9.89 14.94
C THR A 61 -9.47 10.96 15.02
N VAL A 62 -9.93 11.25 16.24
CA VAL A 62 -10.96 12.27 16.52
C VAL A 62 -10.42 13.70 16.35
N ASP A 63 -9.11 13.85 16.18
CA ASP A 63 -8.47 15.15 16.00
C ASP A 63 -8.89 15.80 14.68
N LYS A 64 -9.16 17.11 14.71
CA LYS A 64 -9.60 17.87 13.52
C LYS A 64 -8.58 17.96 12.39
N ASN A 65 -7.30 17.71 12.69
CA ASN A 65 -6.19 17.73 11.74
C ASN A 65 -5.73 16.31 11.36
N SER A 66 -6.49 15.30 11.76
CA SER A 66 -6.18 13.90 11.47
C SER A 66 -6.32 13.63 9.97
N PRO A 67 -5.43 12.82 9.37
CA PRO A 67 -5.56 12.46 7.96
C PRO A 67 -6.85 11.68 7.70
N GLU A 68 -7.33 11.76 6.47
CA GLU A 68 -8.43 10.90 6.00
C GLU A 68 -8.02 9.43 6.05
N ILE A 69 -8.96 8.54 6.39
CA ILE A 69 -8.70 7.11 6.44
C ILE A 69 -8.38 6.59 5.04
N GLU A 70 -7.22 5.93 4.93
CA GLU A 70 -6.85 5.11 3.80
C GLU A 70 -7.42 3.69 3.98
N LEU A 71 -8.55 3.41 3.33
CA LEU A 71 -9.20 2.11 3.47
C LEU A 71 -8.45 1.03 2.69
N LEU A 72 -8.13 1.28 1.42
CA LEU A 72 -7.49 0.30 0.53
C LEU A 72 -6.04 0.68 0.28
N ASN A 73 -5.16 -0.32 0.27
CA ASN A 73 -3.71 -0.21 0.06
C ASN A 73 -3.25 -1.16 -1.07
N PRO A 74 -2.36 -0.69 -1.98
CA PRO A 74 -1.75 -1.53 -3.01
C PRO A 74 -1.18 -2.84 -2.47
N SER A 75 -1.34 -3.93 -3.24
CA SER A 75 -0.89 -5.27 -2.84
C SER A 75 0.63 -5.39 -2.65
N SER A 76 1.41 -4.43 -3.16
CA SER A 76 2.86 -4.38 -3.02
C SER A 76 3.32 -3.86 -1.65
N LEU A 77 2.41 -3.29 -0.85
CA LEU A 77 2.72 -2.80 0.49
C LEU A 77 2.58 -3.92 1.53
N PRO A 78 3.29 -3.84 2.67
CA PRO A 78 3.14 -4.79 3.77
C PRO A 78 1.71 -4.89 4.34
N ASN A 79 0.94 -3.80 4.26
CA ASN A 79 -0.46 -3.69 4.69
C ASN A 79 -1.44 -3.72 3.51
N GLY A 80 -1.08 -4.41 2.42
CA GLY A 80 -1.90 -4.50 1.21
C GLY A 80 -3.32 -4.99 1.50
N TYR A 81 -4.31 -4.18 1.12
CA TYR A 81 -5.72 -4.45 1.32
C TYR A 81 -6.51 -3.89 0.14
N PHE A 82 -7.02 -4.77 -0.73
CA PHE A 82 -7.58 -4.39 -2.02
C PHE A 82 -8.79 -5.25 -2.37
N ALA A 83 -9.61 -4.75 -3.28
CA ALA A 83 -10.72 -5.49 -3.87
C ALA A 83 -10.41 -5.83 -5.34
N GLU A 84 -10.75 -7.06 -5.73
CA GLU A 84 -10.63 -7.55 -7.10
C GLU A 84 -11.95 -8.21 -7.49
N ILE A 85 -12.35 -8.00 -8.75
CA ILE A 85 -13.52 -8.63 -9.34
C ILE A 85 -13.10 -9.20 -10.69
N GLY A 86 -13.48 -10.45 -10.96
CA GLY A 86 -13.12 -11.13 -12.21
C GLY A 86 -14.03 -12.30 -12.52
N PHE A 87 -13.76 -12.94 -13.67
CA PHE A 87 -14.47 -14.13 -14.13
C PHE A 87 -13.49 -15.30 -14.18
N VAL A 88 -13.92 -16.46 -13.68
CA VAL A 88 -13.21 -17.72 -13.85
C VAL A 88 -13.85 -18.49 -15.00
N GLY A 89 -13.03 -19.05 -15.89
CA GLY A 89 -13.48 -19.87 -17.01
C GLY A 89 -13.86 -21.29 -16.58
N ASN A 90 -14.68 -21.96 -17.39
CA ASN A 90 -15.00 -23.38 -17.23
C ASN A 90 -14.00 -24.24 -18.01
#